data_AF-E9G595-F1
#
_entry.id   AF-E9G595-F1
#
_cell.length_a   1.000
_cell.length_b   1.000
_cell.length_c   1.000
_cell.angle_alpha   90.00
_cell.angle_beta   90.00
_cell.angle_gamma   90.00
#
_symmetry.space_group_name_H-M   'P 1'
#
loop_
_entity.id
_entity.type
_entity.pdbx_description
1 polymer ?
#
loop_
_entity_poly.entity_id
_entity_poly.type
_entity_poly.pdbx_seq_one_letter_code
_entity_poly.pdbx_strand_id
1 'polypeptide(L)'
;MNWEQFLTPIPISLGVLGSLMMSATQTNDFTINDHKPVGGFQYMRDPTSFRQSLMQIGHESYKAFLVAHGNMNKVRLSTLTVPSYMNEATRILATGNFTVIQSRLHRPLRVVTTAIRDSLNWSLKVAIQFEYLSNLTDEVHLAAVSSKSAKEGTKLSVVEQQSHKKLTSDSVQQHLNQIEKQLKDDLKKSDRAHEDLLQAWLSKPTAFERLGMDIGQFFLNDVLGENYKFIQI
;
A
#
# COMPACT_ATOMS: atom_id res chain seq x y z
N MET A 1 9.79 -12.41 6.52
CA MET A 1 10.01 -11.44 5.42
C MET A 1 10.52 -10.17 6.07
N ASN A 2 11.79 -9.78 5.84
CA ASN A 2 12.41 -8.64 6.54
C ASN A 2 11.99 -7.32 5.88
N TRP A 3 10.86 -6.78 6.32
CA TRP A 3 10.31 -5.50 5.85
C TRP A 3 11.27 -4.33 6.02
N GLU A 4 12.17 -4.40 7.01
CA GLU A 4 13.21 -3.40 7.31
C GLU A 4 14.12 -3.12 6.11
N GLN A 5 14.46 -4.15 5.32
CA GLN A 5 15.32 -4.01 4.14
C GLN A 5 14.69 -3.16 3.02
N PHE A 6 13.36 -3.00 3.02
CA PHE A 6 12.66 -2.12 2.08
C PHE A 6 12.63 -0.66 2.52
N LEU A 7 12.98 -0.37 3.78
CA LEU A 7 12.98 0.99 4.33
C LEU A 7 14.37 1.64 4.39
N THR A 8 15.42 0.83 4.38
CA THR A 8 16.81 1.31 4.31
C THR A 8 17.14 2.25 3.14
N PRO A 9 16.56 2.11 1.92
CA PRO A 9 16.85 3.06 0.85
C PRO A 9 16.17 4.43 1.02
N ILE A 10 15.14 4.56 1.87
CA ILE A 10 14.33 5.80 1.95
C ILE A 10 15.18 7.01 2.39
N PRO A 11 15.96 6.95 3.49
CA PRO A 11 16.79 8.09 3.90
C PRO A 11 17.85 8.46 2.84
N ILE A 12 18.39 7.47 2.15
CA ILE A 12 19.40 7.67 1.09
C ILE A 12 18.77 8.40 -0.10
N SER A 13 17.62 7.93 -0.59
CA SER A 13 16.89 8.56 -1.69
C SER A 13 16.49 10.00 -1.36
N LEU A 14 16.05 10.26 -0.12
CA LEU A 14 15.71 11.62 0.32
C LEU A 14 16.96 12.53 0.38
N GLY A 15 18.10 12.01 0.84
CA GLY A 15 19.37 12.73 0.82
C GLY A 15 19.83 13.10 -0.59
N VAL A 16 19.69 12.19 -1.56
CA VAL A 16 19.98 12.45 -2.98
C VAL A 16 19.03 13.49 -3.56
N LEU A 17 17.73 13.43 -3.26
CA LEU A 17 16.77 14.44 -3.70
C LEU A 17 17.11 15.82 -3.12
N GLY A 18 17.48 15.88 -1.84
CA GLY A 18 17.89 17.10 -1.17
C GLY A 18 19.15 17.71 -1.79
N SER A 19 20.16 16.91 -2.10
CA SER A 19 21.39 17.39 -2.76
C SER A 19 21.12 17.85 -4.20
N LEU A 20 20.21 17.18 -4.92
CA LEU A 20 19.75 17.61 -6.24
C LEU A 20 19.02 18.95 -6.19
N MET A 21 18.11 19.16 -5.23
CA MET A 21 17.44 20.45 -5.03
C MET A 21 18.43 21.58 -4.71
N MET A 22 19.39 21.32 -3.81
CA MET A 22 20.47 22.27 -3.49
C MET A 22 21.32 22.59 -4.71
N SER A 23 21.67 21.58 -5.51
CA SER A 23 22.46 21.79 -6.74
C SER A 23 21.67 22.58 -7.78
N ALA A 24 20.38 22.28 -7.95
CA ALA A 24 19.51 22.96 -8.90
C ALA A 24 19.25 24.43 -8.54
N THR A 25 19.35 24.81 -7.26
CA THR A 25 19.24 26.21 -6.82
C THR A 25 20.54 26.99 -7.02
N GLN A 26 21.69 26.35 -6.91
CA GLN A 26 23.02 26.98 -7.04
C GLN A 26 23.51 27.09 -8.50
N THR A 27 22.97 26.27 -9.41
CA THR A 27 23.37 26.23 -10.82
C THR A 27 22.36 26.91 -11.75
N ASN A 28 22.81 27.27 -12.95
CA ASN A 28 21.93 27.79 -14.00
C ASN A 28 20.94 26.71 -14.43
N ASP A 29 19.66 27.07 -14.39
CA ASP A 29 18.56 26.20 -14.76
C ASP A 29 18.57 25.90 -16.26
N PHE A 30 18.07 24.72 -16.65
CA PHE A 30 17.99 24.32 -18.04
C PHE A 30 16.60 23.85 -18.43
N THR A 31 16.24 24.12 -19.68
CA THR A 31 14.99 23.67 -20.29
C THR A 31 15.02 22.16 -20.51
N ILE A 32 13.91 21.51 -20.16
CA ILE A 32 13.70 20.08 -20.37
C ILE A 32 12.57 19.80 -21.38
N ASN A 33 11.94 20.86 -21.91
CA ASN A 33 10.83 20.77 -22.86
C ASN A 33 11.28 20.68 -24.33
N ASP A 34 12.59 20.74 -24.60
CA ASP A 34 13.12 20.83 -25.97
C ASP A 34 12.75 19.60 -26.82
N HIS A 35 12.43 18.46 -26.19
CA HIS A 35 12.07 17.20 -26.84
C HIS A 35 10.80 16.59 -26.22
N LYS A 36 9.72 17.38 -26.21
CA LYS A 36 8.42 16.94 -25.71
C LYS A 36 7.92 15.68 -26.47
N PRO A 37 7.44 14.63 -25.77
CA PRO A 37 6.86 13.44 -26.41
C PRO A 37 5.66 13.78 -27.31
N VAL A 38 5.39 12.94 -28.31
CA VAL A 38 4.17 13.03 -29.13
C VAL A 38 2.97 12.70 -28.22
N GLY A 39 2.19 13.72 -27.84
CA GLY A 39 1.11 13.62 -26.84
C GLY A 39 1.36 14.43 -25.55
N GLY A 40 2.59 14.93 -25.37
CA GLY A 40 2.98 15.71 -24.21
C GLY A 40 3.27 14.90 -22.96
N PHE A 41 3.61 15.62 -21.89
CA PHE A 41 3.89 15.01 -20.60
C PHE A 41 2.57 14.73 -19.86
N GLN A 42 2.50 13.58 -19.21
CA GLN A 42 1.32 13.08 -18.52
C GLN A 42 1.33 13.45 -17.03
N TYR A 43 2.50 13.54 -16.39
CA TYR A 43 2.64 13.75 -14.95
C TYR A 43 3.30 15.09 -14.61
N MET A 44 4.23 15.59 -15.42
CA MET A 44 4.79 16.94 -15.30
C MET A 44 3.74 17.99 -15.65
N ARG A 45 3.48 18.91 -14.71
CA ARG A 45 2.47 19.97 -14.90
C ARG A 45 3.03 21.12 -15.73
N ASP A 46 4.22 21.62 -15.35
CA ASP A 46 4.88 22.75 -15.99
C ASP A 46 6.34 22.41 -16.29
N PRO A 47 6.63 21.73 -17.43
CA PRO A 47 7.96 21.22 -17.77
C PRO A 47 8.89 22.32 -18.31
N THR A 48 8.75 23.57 -17.86
CA THR A 48 9.52 24.69 -18.46
C THR A 48 11.00 24.60 -18.11
N SER A 49 11.32 24.03 -16.95
CA SER A 49 12.67 23.94 -16.41
C SER A 49 12.86 22.72 -15.53
N PHE A 50 14.11 22.23 -15.46
CA PHE A 50 14.48 21.14 -14.58
C PHE A 50 14.23 21.48 -13.11
N ARG A 51 14.51 22.73 -12.70
CA ARG A 51 14.26 23.19 -11.33
C ARG A 51 12.78 23.11 -10.95
N GLN A 52 11.87 23.55 -11.83
CA GLN A 52 10.43 23.46 -11.56
C GLN A 52 9.97 22.01 -11.42
N SER A 53 10.46 21.11 -12.28
CA SER A 53 10.18 19.68 -12.19
C SER A 53 10.69 19.06 -10.88
N LEU A 54 11.88 19.45 -10.40
CA LEU A 54 12.38 19.02 -9.10
C LEU A 54 11.52 19.54 -7.94
N MET A 55 11.07 20.80 -8.00
CA MET A 55 10.14 21.35 -7.00
C MET A 55 8.80 20.58 -6.98
N GLN A 56 8.30 20.18 -8.17
CA GLN A 56 7.12 19.33 -8.27
C GLN A 56 7.35 17.97 -7.62
N ILE A 57 8.48 17.30 -7.90
CA ILE A 57 8.85 16.03 -7.27
C ILE A 57 8.92 16.18 -5.75
N GLY A 58 9.54 17.25 -5.23
CA GLY A 58 9.61 17.51 -3.80
C GLY A 58 8.25 17.68 -3.15
N HIS A 59 7.35 18.46 -3.77
CA HIS A 59 5.99 18.66 -3.28
C HIS A 59 5.18 17.35 -3.27
N GLU A 60 5.25 16.57 -4.35
CA GLU A 60 4.53 15.31 -4.47
C GLU A 60 5.13 14.21 -3.58
N SER A 61 6.44 14.27 -3.31
CA SER A 61 7.12 13.42 -2.33
C SER A 61 6.60 13.71 -0.92
N TYR A 62 6.56 14.98 -0.52
CA TYR A 62 5.99 15.39 0.77
C TYR A 62 4.55 14.89 0.92
N LYS A 63 3.72 15.09 -0.11
CA LYS A 63 2.33 14.61 -0.11
C LYS A 63 2.25 13.08 -0.01
N ALA A 64 3.10 12.34 -0.73
CA ALA A 64 3.16 10.88 -0.66
C ALA A 64 3.49 10.38 0.75
N PHE A 65 4.51 10.94 1.38
CA PHE A 65 4.87 10.58 2.75
C PHE A 65 3.79 10.95 3.76
N LEU A 66 3.11 12.09 3.59
CA LEU A 66 2.00 12.49 4.47
C LEU A 66 0.81 11.53 4.35
N VAL A 67 0.43 11.18 3.12
CA VAL A 67 -0.63 10.19 2.84
C VAL A 67 -0.25 8.84 3.43
N ALA A 68 0.99 8.40 3.22
CA ALA A 68 1.53 7.15 3.77
C ALA A 68 1.43 7.12 5.29
N HIS A 69 1.99 8.13 5.95
CA HIS A 69 1.99 8.23 7.41
C HIS A 69 0.57 8.21 7.99
N GLY A 70 -0.34 9.04 7.46
CA GLY A 70 -1.71 9.13 7.94
C GLY A 70 -2.50 7.83 7.73
N ASN A 71 -2.40 7.24 6.54
CA ASN A 71 -3.17 6.03 6.19
C ASN A 71 -2.59 4.77 6.84
N MET A 72 -1.27 4.62 6.90
CA MET A 72 -0.65 3.50 7.62
C MET A 72 -0.95 3.56 9.12
N ASN A 73 -1.02 4.76 9.72
CA ASN A 73 -1.45 4.88 11.11
C ASN A 73 -2.93 4.45 11.29
N LYS A 74 -3.82 4.78 10.35
CA LYS A 74 -5.21 4.28 10.38
C LYS A 74 -5.29 2.77 10.25
N VAL A 75 -4.50 2.16 9.35
CA VAL A 75 -4.39 0.69 9.21
C VAL A 75 -3.96 0.08 10.54
N ARG A 76 -2.92 0.64 11.17
CA ARG A 76 -2.42 0.19 12.47
C ARG A 76 -3.52 0.25 13.53
N LEU A 77 -4.18 1.40 13.70
CA LEU A 77 -5.24 1.58 14.70
C LEU A 77 -6.44 0.65 14.45
N SER A 78 -6.85 0.48 13.21
CA SER A 78 -7.95 -0.42 12.82
C SER A 78 -7.60 -1.87 13.17
N THR A 79 -6.39 -2.30 12.81
CA THR A 79 -5.90 -3.67 13.05
C THR A 79 -5.75 -3.99 14.53
N LEU A 80 -5.40 -3.02 15.38
CA LEU A 80 -5.31 -3.22 16.84
C LEU A 80 -6.62 -3.71 17.46
N THR A 81 -7.77 -3.36 16.87
CA THR A 81 -9.09 -3.75 17.40
C THR A 81 -9.54 -5.13 16.94
N VAL A 82 -9.00 -5.63 15.82
CA VAL A 82 -9.43 -6.89 15.19
C VAL A 82 -9.29 -8.10 16.13
N PRO A 83 -8.18 -8.30 16.88
CA PRO A 83 -8.06 -9.45 17.78
C PRO A 83 -9.14 -9.50 18.86
N SER A 84 -9.54 -8.34 19.42
CA SER A 84 -10.57 -8.28 20.45
C SER A 84 -11.93 -8.74 19.93
N TYR A 85 -12.34 -8.23 18.77
CA TYR A 85 -13.60 -8.64 18.14
C TYR A 85 -13.56 -10.08 17.63
N MET A 86 -12.41 -10.57 17.17
CA MET A 86 -12.26 -11.97 16.78
C MET A 86 -12.41 -12.91 17.99
N ASN A 87 -11.83 -12.55 19.13
CA ASN A 87 -12.02 -13.28 20.39
C ASN A 87 -13.47 -13.24 20.89
N GLU A 88 -14.19 -12.14 20.65
CA GLU A 88 -15.62 -12.08 20.94
C GLU A 88 -16.41 -13.03 20.04
N ALA A 89 -16.12 -13.06 18.74
CA ALA A 89 -16.75 -13.98 17.80
C ALA A 89 -16.51 -15.45 18.19
N THR A 90 -15.29 -15.82 18.56
CA THR A 90 -14.97 -17.20 19.00
C THR A 90 -15.68 -17.55 20.30
N ARG A 91 -15.79 -16.63 21.26
CA ARG A 91 -16.58 -16.84 22.49
C ARG A 91 -18.06 -17.08 22.20
N ILE A 92 -18.65 -16.32 21.29
CA ILE A 92 -20.05 -16.50 20.87
C ILE A 92 -20.23 -17.90 20.25
N LEU A 93 -19.31 -18.33 19.38
CA LEU A 93 -19.33 -19.66 18.77
C LEU A 93 -19.14 -20.79 19.79
N ALA A 94 -18.27 -20.59 20.78
CA ALA A 94 -18.04 -21.55 21.86
C ALA A 94 -19.25 -21.69 22.80
N THR A 95 -20.22 -20.77 22.76
CA THR A 95 -21.35 -20.77 23.69
C THR A 95 -22.33 -21.92 23.47
N GLY A 96 -22.31 -22.63 22.34
CA GLY A 96 -23.23 -23.77 22.21
C GLY A 96 -24.66 -23.41 21.78
N ASN A 97 -25.00 -22.13 21.70
CA ASN A 97 -26.41 -21.70 21.65
C ASN A 97 -26.76 -21.03 20.33
N PHE A 98 -27.56 -21.71 19.51
CA PHE A 98 -28.00 -21.26 18.20
C PHE A 98 -28.67 -19.87 18.23
N THR A 99 -29.51 -19.59 19.23
CA THR A 99 -30.19 -18.29 19.34
C THR A 99 -29.22 -17.15 19.61
N VAL A 100 -28.16 -17.40 20.38
CA VAL A 100 -27.11 -16.42 20.70
C VAL A 100 -26.19 -16.20 19.49
N ILE A 101 -25.83 -17.28 18.80
CA ILE A 101 -25.01 -17.23 17.58
C ILE A 101 -25.72 -16.40 16.51
N GLN A 102 -26.96 -16.74 16.17
CA GLN A 102 -27.73 -16.04 15.13
C GLN A 102 -27.95 -14.55 15.47
N SER A 103 -28.19 -14.22 16.74
CA SER A 103 -28.49 -12.85 17.16
C SER A 103 -27.27 -11.97 17.44
N ARG A 104 -26.09 -12.52 17.70
CA ARG A 104 -24.92 -11.74 18.17
C ARG A 104 -23.67 -11.87 17.31
N LEU A 105 -23.45 -13.00 16.63
CA LEU A 105 -22.19 -13.27 15.90
C LEU A 105 -21.91 -12.24 14.79
N HIS A 106 -22.95 -11.74 14.13
CA HIS A 106 -22.82 -10.77 13.05
C HIS A 106 -22.16 -9.44 13.49
N ARG A 107 -22.24 -9.08 14.78
CA ARG A 107 -21.71 -7.80 15.29
C ARG A 107 -20.18 -7.75 15.26
N PRO A 108 -19.44 -8.63 15.95
CA PRO A 108 -17.98 -8.61 15.89
C PRO A 108 -17.46 -8.86 14.48
N LEU A 109 -18.09 -9.76 13.71
CA LEU A 109 -17.69 -10.01 12.32
C LEU A 109 -17.82 -8.77 11.45
N ARG A 110 -18.93 -8.01 11.56
CA ARG A 110 -19.10 -6.77 10.79
C ARG A 110 -18.03 -5.74 11.11
N VAL A 111 -17.61 -5.62 12.37
CA VAL A 111 -16.53 -4.71 12.76
C VAL A 111 -15.22 -5.14 12.12
N VAL A 112 -14.88 -6.43 12.18
CA VAL A 112 -13.67 -6.98 11.56
C VAL A 112 -13.69 -6.79 10.03
N THR A 113 -14.81 -7.09 9.36
CA THR A 113 -14.93 -6.90 7.91
C THR A 113 -14.77 -5.43 7.52
N THR A 114 -15.32 -4.52 8.32
CA THR A 114 -15.18 -3.08 8.08
C THR A 114 -13.73 -2.64 8.28
N ALA A 115 -13.08 -3.10 9.35
CA ALA A 115 -11.67 -2.84 9.63
C ALA A 115 -10.75 -3.32 8.48
N ILE A 116 -11.00 -4.50 7.93
CA ILE A 116 -10.26 -5.05 6.78
C ILE A 116 -10.48 -4.20 5.52
N ARG A 117 -11.75 -3.89 5.20
CA ARG A 117 -12.10 -3.10 4.02
C ARG A 117 -11.47 -1.71 4.06
N ASP A 118 -11.53 -1.04 5.20
CA ASP A 118 -10.98 0.29 5.37
C ASP A 118 -9.44 0.27 5.31
N SER A 119 -8.81 -0.73 5.94
CA SER A 119 -7.36 -0.92 5.87
C SER A 119 -6.88 -1.13 4.44
N LEU A 120 -7.61 -1.88 3.63
CA LEU A 120 -7.30 -2.06 2.21
C LEU A 120 -7.44 -0.75 1.44
N ASN A 121 -8.52 -0.01 1.63
CA ASN A 121 -8.72 1.29 0.97
C ASN A 121 -7.63 2.30 1.33
N TRP A 122 -7.22 2.36 2.59
CA TRP A 122 -6.13 3.23 3.03
C TRP A 122 -4.79 2.82 2.43
N SER A 123 -4.48 1.52 2.41
CA SER A 123 -3.25 1.00 1.80
C SER A 123 -3.21 1.29 0.30
N LEU A 124 -4.35 1.14 -0.38
CA LEU A 124 -4.50 1.48 -1.79
C LEU A 124 -4.20 2.96 -2.07
N LYS A 125 -4.72 3.87 -1.24
CA LYS A 125 -4.42 5.31 -1.38
C LYS A 125 -2.92 5.62 -1.25
N VAL A 126 -2.20 4.86 -0.42
CA VAL A 126 -0.74 5.00 -0.31
C VAL A 126 -0.06 4.53 -1.59
N ALA A 127 -0.44 3.36 -2.10
CA ALA A 127 0.13 2.81 -3.33
C ALA A 127 -0.07 3.76 -4.53
N ILE A 128 -1.29 4.26 -4.75
CA ILE A 128 -1.61 5.19 -5.84
C ILE A 128 -0.73 6.46 -5.78
N GLN A 129 -0.53 7.01 -4.57
CA GLN A 129 0.22 8.26 -4.43
C GLN A 129 1.74 8.05 -4.68
N PHE A 130 2.31 6.91 -4.25
CA PHE A 130 3.70 6.59 -4.56
C PHE A 130 3.91 6.18 -6.02
N GLU A 131 2.92 5.56 -6.65
CA GLU A 131 2.94 5.27 -8.08
C GLU A 131 2.96 6.55 -8.91
N TYR A 132 2.10 7.52 -8.57
CA TYR A 132 2.12 8.83 -9.21
C TYR A 132 3.49 9.51 -9.06
N LEU A 133 4.10 9.46 -7.87
CA LEU A 133 5.43 10.00 -7.63
C LEU A 133 6.52 9.29 -8.46
N SER A 134 6.43 7.96 -8.57
CA SER A 134 7.34 7.17 -9.41
C SER A 134 7.23 7.56 -10.87
N ASN A 135 6.02 7.63 -11.40
CA ASN A 135 5.77 7.99 -12.80
C ASN A 135 6.22 9.42 -13.12
N LEU A 136 5.98 10.37 -12.20
CA LEU A 136 6.51 11.72 -12.31
C LEU A 136 8.05 11.73 -12.36
N THR A 137 8.69 10.99 -11.47
CA THR A 137 10.17 10.94 -11.40
C THR A 137 10.76 10.32 -12.66
N ASP A 138 10.16 9.23 -13.17
CA ASP A 138 10.54 8.60 -14.43
C ASP A 138 10.42 9.57 -15.62
N GLU A 139 9.33 10.33 -15.67
CA GLU A 139 9.08 11.29 -16.75
C GLU A 139 10.07 12.47 -16.71
N VAL A 140 10.37 13.00 -15.53
CA VAL A 140 11.40 14.03 -15.34
C VAL A 140 12.79 13.50 -15.70
N HIS A 141 13.11 12.27 -15.32
CA HIS A 141 14.38 11.64 -15.65
C HIS A 141 14.56 11.50 -17.16
N LEU A 142 13.52 11.01 -17.85
CA LEU A 142 13.48 10.93 -19.31
C LEU A 142 13.70 12.29 -19.97
N ALA A 143 12.95 13.31 -19.57
CA ALA A 143 13.06 14.65 -20.14
C ALA A 143 14.47 15.26 -19.91
N ALA A 144 15.06 15.03 -18.73
CA ALA A 144 16.42 15.48 -18.42
C ALA A 144 17.48 14.75 -19.27
N VAL A 145 17.36 13.45 -19.48
CA VAL A 145 18.28 12.68 -20.33
C VAL A 145 18.14 13.09 -21.79
N SER A 146 16.91 13.23 -22.31
CA SER A 146 16.67 13.64 -23.70
C SER A 146 17.20 15.05 -24.00
N SER A 147 17.01 16.00 -23.09
CA SER A 147 17.54 17.36 -23.25
C SER A 147 19.07 17.42 -23.23
N LYS A 148 19.74 16.59 -22.40
CA LYS A 148 21.20 16.46 -22.42
C LYS A 148 21.71 15.84 -23.72
N SER A 149 21.09 14.74 -24.16
CA SER A 149 21.46 14.00 -25.36
C SER A 149 21.41 14.87 -26.62
N ALA A 150 20.38 15.71 -26.72
CA ALA A 150 20.22 16.64 -27.83
C ALA A 150 21.28 17.75 -27.83
N LYS A 151 21.72 18.21 -26.65
CA LYS A 151 22.79 19.20 -26.50
C LYS A 151 24.17 18.62 -26.83
N GLU A 152 24.39 17.34 -26.57
CA GLU A 152 25.66 16.64 -26.83
C GLU A 152 25.75 16.03 -28.25
N GLY A 153 24.69 16.11 -29.07
CA GLY A 153 24.66 15.57 -30.43
C GLY A 153 24.58 14.03 -30.51
N THR A 154 24.57 13.35 -29.36
CA THR A 154 24.45 11.90 -29.25
C THR A 154 22.97 11.53 -29.35
N LYS A 155 22.53 10.96 -30.49
CA LYS A 155 21.19 10.36 -30.60
C LYS A 155 21.09 9.16 -29.65
N LEU A 156 20.70 9.40 -28.41
CA LEU A 156 20.40 8.33 -27.47
C LEU A 156 19.03 7.74 -27.85
N SER A 157 19.09 6.56 -28.47
CA SER A 157 17.97 5.62 -28.71
C SER A 157 17.26 5.16 -27.43
N VAL A 158 17.63 5.69 -26.27
CA VAL A 158 17.06 5.39 -24.95
C VAL A 158 15.57 5.78 -24.86
N VAL A 159 15.14 6.80 -25.63
CA VAL A 159 13.73 7.21 -25.70
C VAL A 159 12.84 6.12 -26.33
N GLU A 160 13.39 5.24 -27.18
CA GLU A 160 12.62 4.12 -27.75
C GLU A 160 12.42 2.97 -26.75
N GLN A 161 13.37 2.73 -25.83
CA GLN A 161 13.25 1.61 -24.87
C GLN A 161 12.20 1.84 -23.78
N GLN A 162 11.84 3.09 -23.48
CA GLN A 162 10.88 3.39 -22.39
C GLN A 162 9.41 3.43 -22.84
N SER A 163 9.15 3.26 -24.15
CA SER A 163 7.81 3.01 -24.68
C SER A 163 7.19 1.69 -24.17
N HIS A 164 7.99 0.84 -23.53
CA HIS A 164 7.54 -0.38 -22.85
C HIS A 164 6.97 -0.18 -21.43
N LYS A 165 7.06 1.01 -20.81
CA LYS A 165 6.45 1.27 -19.49
C LYS A 165 4.94 1.57 -19.52
N LYS A 166 4.26 1.42 -20.67
CA LYS A 166 2.80 1.26 -20.72
C LYS A 166 2.30 0.03 -19.95
N LEU A 167 3.19 -0.90 -19.63
CA LEU A 167 2.89 -2.07 -18.80
C LEU A 167 2.52 -1.73 -17.35
N THR A 168 2.87 -0.55 -16.81
CA THR A 168 2.65 -0.28 -15.38
C THR A 168 1.24 0.25 -15.09
N SER A 169 0.70 1.15 -15.91
CA SER A 169 -0.67 1.65 -15.70
C SER A 169 -1.73 0.59 -15.99
N ASP A 170 -1.55 -0.23 -17.03
CA ASP A 170 -2.49 -1.31 -17.36
C ASP A 170 -2.33 -2.49 -16.39
N SER A 171 -1.11 -2.86 -15.99
CA SER A 171 -0.93 -3.94 -15.00
C SER A 171 -1.39 -3.52 -13.61
N VAL A 172 -1.23 -2.25 -13.23
CA VAL A 172 -1.76 -1.75 -11.96
C VAL A 172 -3.26 -1.63 -12.02
N GLN A 173 -3.86 -1.08 -13.08
CA GLN A 173 -5.32 -1.07 -13.21
C GLN A 173 -5.89 -2.50 -13.24
N GLN A 174 -5.19 -3.44 -13.87
CA GLN A 174 -5.53 -4.86 -13.82
C GLN A 174 -5.38 -5.44 -12.42
N HIS A 175 -4.30 -5.12 -11.70
CA HIS A 175 -4.10 -5.55 -10.31
C HIS A 175 -5.15 -4.93 -9.38
N LEU A 176 -5.54 -3.68 -9.58
CA LEU A 176 -6.61 -3.02 -8.84
C LEU A 176 -7.96 -3.66 -9.13
N ASN A 177 -8.27 -3.91 -10.41
CA ASN A 177 -9.48 -4.60 -10.80
C ASN A 177 -9.49 -6.05 -10.29
N GLN A 178 -8.34 -6.71 -10.24
CA GLN A 178 -8.18 -8.06 -9.68
C GLN A 178 -8.33 -8.05 -8.16
N ILE A 179 -7.73 -7.09 -7.45
CA ILE A 179 -7.87 -6.93 -6.00
C ILE A 179 -9.32 -6.57 -5.65
N GLU A 180 -9.98 -5.70 -6.43
CA GLU A 180 -11.39 -5.35 -6.24
C GLU A 180 -12.29 -6.56 -6.50
N LYS A 181 -12.02 -7.32 -7.55
CA LYS A 181 -12.76 -8.55 -7.87
C LYS A 181 -12.54 -9.63 -6.81
N GLN A 182 -11.31 -9.84 -6.38
CA GLN A 182 -10.95 -10.74 -5.28
C GLN A 182 -11.62 -10.30 -3.99
N LEU A 183 -11.59 -9.01 -3.65
CA LEU A 183 -12.28 -8.46 -2.49
C LEU A 183 -13.78 -8.72 -2.55
N LYS A 184 -14.41 -8.53 -3.72
CA LYS A 184 -15.84 -8.77 -3.92
C LYS A 184 -16.17 -10.27 -3.84
N ASP A 185 -15.33 -11.12 -4.39
CA ASP A 185 -15.48 -12.57 -4.34
C ASP A 185 -15.23 -13.10 -2.93
N ASP A 186 -14.27 -12.54 -2.20
CA ASP A 186 -13.94 -12.89 -0.81
C ASP A 186 -14.98 -12.35 0.16
N LEU A 187 -15.58 -11.19 -0.09
CA LEU A 187 -16.78 -10.72 0.63
C LEU A 187 -17.95 -11.69 0.41
N LYS A 188 -18.20 -12.10 -0.84
CA LYS A 188 -19.24 -13.12 -1.14
C LYS A 188 -18.92 -14.49 -0.55
N LYS A 189 -17.64 -14.87 -0.46
CA LYS A 189 -17.22 -16.09 0.22
C LYS A 189 -17.34 -15.93 1.73
N SER A 190 -17.13 -14.74 2.29
CA SER A 190 -17.36 -14.46 3.71
C SER A 190 -18.84 -14.59 4.05
N ASP A 191 -19.73 -14.12 3.17
CA ASP A 191 -21.18 -14.29 3.33
C ASP A 191 -21.57 -15.78 3.28
N ARG A 192 -21.01 -16.53 2.33
CA ARG A 192 -21.21 -17.99 2.23
C ARG A 192 -20.58 -18.76 3.39
N ALA A 193 -19.40 -18.36 3.84
CA ALA A 193 -18.74 -18.94 5.01
C ALA A 193 -19.55 -18.70 6.28
N HIS A 194 -20.31 -17.62 6.36
CA HIS A 194 -21.26 -17.40 7.45
C HIS A 194 -22.36 -18.48 7.45
N GLU A 195 -22.89 -18.82 6.27
CA GLU A 195 -23.89 -19.88 6.10
C GLU A 195 -23.29 -21.28 6.34
N ASP A 196 -22.10 -21.55 5.83
CA ASP A 196 -21.39 -22.82 6.01
C ASP A 196 -20.96 -23.02 7.47
N LEU A 197 -20.57 -21.96 8.18
CA LEU A 197 -20.30 -22.02 9.63
C LEU A 197 -21.58 -22.38 10.40
N LEU A 198 -22.74 -21.84 10.03
CA LEU A 198 -24.01 -22.23 10.65
C LEU A 198 -24.31 -23.73 10.42
N GLN A 199 -24.02 -24.25 9.22
CA GLN A 199 -24.18 -25.67 8.87
C GLN A 199 -23.16 -26.58 9.60
N ALA A 200 -21.89 -26.18 9.66
CA ALA A 200 -20.83 -26.91 10.34
C ALA A 200 -21.07 -26.97 11.85
N TRP A 201 -21.57 -25.89 12.43
CA TRP A 201 -21.90 -25.81 13.85
C TRP A 201 -23.07 -26.75 14.22
N LEU A 202 -24.07 -26.89 13.34
CA LEU A 202 -25.13 -27.90 13.47
C LEU A 202 -24.60 -29.34 13.40
N SER A 203 -23.43 -29.57 12.79
CA SER A 203 -22.90 -30.91 12.54
C SER A 203 -21.83 -31.39 13.53
N LYS A 204 -21.18 -30.54 14.35
CA LYS A 204 -20.43 -30.92 15.58
C LYS A 204 -19.80 -29.74 16.37
N PRO A 205 -19.96 -29.65 17.70
CA PRO A 205 -19.37 -28.57 18.54
C PRO A 205 -17.85 -28.61 18.75
N THR A 206 -17.21 -29.79 18.65
CA THR A 206 -15.83 -30.04 19.14
C THR A 206 -14.71 -29.35 18.32
N ALA A 207 -15.00 -28.87 17.10
CA ALA A 207 -13.99 -28.25 16.23
C ALA A 207 -13.63 -26.81 16.64
N PHE A 208 -14.57 -26.06 17.23
CA PHE A 208 -14.37 -24.66 17.60
C PHE A 208 -13.56 -24.50 18.90
N GLU A 209 -13.64 -25.45 19.83
CA GLU A 209 -12.79 -25.45 21.03
C GLU A 209 -11.30 -25.58 20.68
N ARG A 210 -10.96 -26.40 19.67
CA ARG A 210 -9.58 -26.55 19.18
C ARG A 210 -9.08 -25.29 18.49
N LEU A 211 -9.91 -24.67 17.64
CA LEU A 211 -9.60 -23.38 17.02
C LEU A 211 -9.34 -22.26 18.05
N GLY A 212 -10.13 -22.22 19.13
CA GLY A 212 -9.92 -21.27 20.22
C GLY A 212 -8.58 -21.49 20.96
N MET A 213 -8.18 -22.74 21.17
CA MET A 213 -6.89 -23.08 21.77
C MET A 213 -5.70 -22.72 20.88
N ASP A 214 -5.77 -23.00 19.58
CA ASP A 214 -4.68 -22.73 18.63
C ASP A 214 -4.47 -21.22 18.40
N ILE A 215 -5.55 -20.44 18.28
CA ILE A 215 -5.46 -18.98 18.16
C ILE A 215 -4.89 -18.37 19.44
N GLY A 216 -5.32 -18.85 20.62
CA GLY A 216 -4.78 -18.41 21.91
C GLY A 216 -3.28 -18.66 22.03
N GLN A 217 -2.79 -19.83 21.62
CA GLN A 217 -1.36 -20.18 21.64
C GLN A 217 -0.55 -19.36 20.63
N PHE A 218 -1.07 -19.12 19.42
CA PHE A 218 -0.41 -18.28 18.41
C PHE A 218 -0.18 -16.84 18.93
N PHE A 219 -1.19 -16.21 19.53
CA PHE A 219 -1.04 -14.84 20.05
C PHE A 219 -0.14 -14.76 21.29
N LEU A 220 -0.18 -15.76 22.16
CA LEU A 220 0.69 -15.82 23.35
C LEU A 220 2.16 -15.99 22.96
N ASN A 221 2.47 -16.82 21.96
CA ASN A 221 3.85 -17.10 21.56
C ASN A 221 4.44 -16.03 20.62
N ASP A 222 3.70 -15.55 19.62
CA ASP A 222 4.28 -14.65 18.60
C ASP A 222 4.14 -13.16 18.94
N VAL A 223 3.07 -12.73 19.62
CA VAL A 223 2.80 -11.30 19.86
C VAL A 223 3.23 -10.84 21.26
N LEU A 224 3.12 -11.71 22.27
CA LEU A 224 3.56 -11.41 23.63
C LEU A 224 4.97 -11.97 23.93
N GLY A 225 5.40 -13.03 23.25
CA GLY A 225 6.74 -13.60 23.39
C GLY A 225 7.88 -12.70 22.91
N GLU A 226 7.67 -11.85 21.90
CA GLU A 226 8.69 -10.90 21.45
C GLU A 226 8.85 -9.67 22.36
N ASN A 227 7.87 -9.36 23.21
CA ASN A 227 7.96 -8.21 24.13
C ASN A 227 8.73 -8.51 25.43
N TYR A 228 9.14 -9.76 25.68
CA TYR A 228 9.96 -10.12 26.85
C TYR A 228 11.48 -10.15 26.57
N LYS A 229 11.93 -9.86 25.34
CA LYS A 229 13.38 -9.73 25.03
C LYS A 229 13.92 -8.30 24.99
N PHE A 230 13.07 -7.28 25.14
CA PHE A 230 13.50 -5.87 25.10
C PHE A 230 13.53 -5.15 26.47
N ILE A 231 13.40 -5.89 27.58
CA ILE A 231 13.66 -5.35 28.92
C ILE A 231 14.54 -6.34 29.70
N GLN A 232 15.81 -6.43 29.31
CA GLN A 232 16.92 -6.62 30.24
C GLN A 232 18.25 -6.35 29.54
N ILE A 233 18.94 -5.33 30.07
CA ILE A 233 20.28 -4.80 29.79
C ILE A 233 20.36 -3.83 28.60
#